data_AF-A0A922M4L3-F1
#
_entry.id   AF-A0A922M4L3-F1
#
_cell.length_a   1.000
_cell.length_b   1.000
_cell.length_c   1.000
_cell.angle_alpha   90.00
_cell.angle_beta   90.00
_cell.angle_gamma   90.00
#
_symmetry.space_group_name_H-M   'P 1'
#
loop_
_entity.id
_entity.type
_entity.pdbx_description
1 polymer ?
#
loop_
_entity_poly.entity_id
_entity_poly.type
_entity_poly.pdbx_seq_one_letter_code
_entity_poly.pdbx_strand_id
1 'polypeptide(L)'
;MTQESKSSLSTAVKRNAKELSLGSRVICIYLYLIIAFCCFRYKSGVRSVRGGGGGGGGGGAEEARRGGLKALPKRARTRCRGMNMGQKLSGGVKSVSRECTAPFKVHFKHFILKSLNIFVKEEDALTFHRHPVAQSTDCIRGRVGYSRGLHCWEVVWPARQRGTHAVVGVATAHAPLHSVGYQSLVGATDQSWGWDLGRNKIYHNVKGTVGSGTTYPALLRPDEQFLVPDRLLVVLDMDEGTLAFCADGRYLGVAARGLRGKTLYPIVSAVWGHAEITMKYIGGLDPEPLPLMELCRRVIRQRVGRSRLRVVASRLALPPALTAYLLYRAP
;
A
#
# COMPACT_ATOMS: atom_id res chain seq x y z
N MET A 1 -30.58 -29.00 -39.31
CA MET A 1 -30.43 -27.96 -38.27
C MET A 1 -28.96 -27.84 -37.91
N THR A 2 -28.34 -26.92 -38.61
CA THR A 2 -26.93 -26.81 -38.97
C THR A 2 -26.21 -25.79 -38.07
N GLN A 3 -24.88 -25.92 -38.05
CA GLN A 3 -23.77 -25.13 -37.48
C GLN A 3 -23.95 -23.71 -36.86
N GLU A 4 -25.09 -23.02 -36.95
CA GLU A 4 -25.29 -21.65 -36.42
C GLU A 4 -25.51 -21.57 -34.90
N SER A 5 -25.91 -22.66 -34.24
CA SER A 5 -26.13 -22.67 -32.78
C SER A 5 -24.86 -22.86 -31.95
N LYS A 6 -23.74 -23.28 -32.56
CA LYS A 6 -22.44 -23.45 -31.88
C LYS A 6 -21.54 -22.21 -31.95
N SER A 7 -21.72 -21.33 -32.94
CA SER A 7 -20.93 -20.08 -33.08
C SER A 7 -21.40 -18.97 -32.13
N SER A 8 -22.70 -18.95 -31.81
CA SER A 8 -23.36 -17.98 -30.93
C SER A 8 -23.03 -18.20 -29.45
N LEU A 9 -22.93 -19.45 -28.98
CA LEU A 9 -22.45 -19.76 -27.62
C LEU A 9 -20.94 -19.51 -27.43
N SER A 10 -20.11 -19.78 -28.44
CA SER A 10 -18.66 -19.52 -28.38
C SER A 10 -18.34 -18.02 -28.30
N THR A 11 -19.15 -17.19 -28.96
CA THR A 11 -19.00 -15.73 -28.95
C THR A 11 -19.57 -15.09 -27.68
N ALA A 12 -20.65 -15.62 -27.11
CA ALA A 12 -21.23 -15.17 -25.83
C ALA A 12 -20.34 -15.53 -24.62
N VAL A 13 -19.70 -16.71 -24.62
CA VAL A 13 -18.74 -17.11 -23.57
C VAL A 13 -17.43 -16.32 -23.65
N LYS A 14 -17.00 -15.90 -24.86
CA LYS A 14 -15.83 -15.03 -25.04
C LYS A 14 -16.10 -13.55 -24.73
N ARG A 15 -17.35 -13.07 -24.86
CA ARG A 15 -17.74 -11.71 -24.44
C ARG A 15 -17.86 -11.58 -22.91
N ASN A 16 -18.36 -12.60 -22.22
CA ASN A 16 -18.49 -12.58 -20.75
C ASN A 16 -17.17 -12.75 -19.96
N ALA A 17 -16.05 -13.06 -20.62
CA ALA A 17 -14.73 -13.12 -19.97
C ALA A 17 -13.99 -11.76 -19.95
N LYS A 18 -14.46 -10.75 -20.70
CA LYS A 18 -13.85 -9.41 -20.79
C LYS A 18 -14.47 -8.37 -19.85
N GLU A 19 -15.56 -8.71 -19.16
CA GLU A 19 -16.31 -7.80 -18.29
C GLU A 19 -16.22 -8.13 -16.79
N LEU A 20 -15.09 -8.70 -16.36
CA LEU A 20 -14.70 -8.58 -14.95
C LEU A 20 -14.31 -7.12 -14.72
N SER A 21 -15.28 -6.34 -14.23
CA SER A 21 -15.19 -4.90 -13.98
C SER A 21 -13.81 -4.53 -13.41
N LEU A 22 -13.27 -3.39 -13.86
CA LEU A 22 -12.02 -2.82 -13.31
C LEU A 22 -12.00 -2.86 -11.77
N GLY A 23 -13.17 -2.70 -11.13
CA GLY A 23 -13.36 -2.84 -9.68
C GLY A 23 -12.91 -4.20 -9.13
N SER A 24 -13.23 -5.32 -9.78
CA SER A 24 -12.86 -6.66 -9.32
C SER A 24 -11.35 -6.94 -9.39
N ARG A 25 -10.65 -6.31 -10.35
CA ARG A 25 -9.19 -6.42 -10.49
C ARG A 25 -8.48 -5.53 -9.47
N VAL A 26 -8.96 -4.30 -9.28
CA VAL A 26 -8.43 -3.36 -8.27
C VAL A 26 -8.61 -3.93 -6.86
N ILE A 27 -9.78 -4.46 -6.52
CA ILE A 27 -10.04 -5.11 -5.21
C ILE A 27 -9.10 -6.31 -4.97
N CYS A 28 -8.82 -7.12 -6.00
CA CYS A 28 -7.89 -8.25 -5.85
C CYS A 28 -6.43 -7.82 -5.61
N ILE A 29 -5.98 -6.71 -6.21
CA ILE A 29 -4.63 -6.17 -5.97
C ILE A 29 -4.58 -5.47 -4.61
N TYR A 30 -5.63 -4.74 -4.26
CA TYR A 30 -5.83 -4.13 -2.95
C TYR A 30 -5.66 -5.16 -1.83
N LEU A 31 -6.25 -6.33 -2.04
CA LEU A 31 -6.14 -7.40 -1.09
C LEU A 31 -4.80 -8.11 -1.14
N TYR A 32 -4.18 -8.30 -2.31
CA TYR A 32 -2.83 -8.87 -2.36
C TYR A 32 -1.82 -7.97 -1.61
N LEU A 33 -2.00 -6.65 -1.70
CA LEU A 33 -1.25 -5.65 -0.95
C LEU A 33 -1.50 -5.73 0.55
N ILE A 34 -2.75 -5.71 0.99
CA ILE A 34 -3.12 -5.93 2.40
C ILE A 34 -2.55 -7.28 2.90
N ILE A 35 -2.64 -8.33 2.08
CA ILE A 35 -2.16 -9.68 2.41
C ILE A 35 -0.63 -9.72 2.52
N ALA A 36 0.12 -9.12 1.58
CA ALA A 36 1.58 -9.09 1.57
C ALA A 36 2.14 -8.20 2.70
N PHE A 37 1.58 -7.02 2.91
CA PHE A 37 2.01 -6.08 3.95
C PHE A 37 1.68 -6.57 5.37
N CYS A 38 0.46 -7.08 5.60
CA CYS A 38 0.14 -7.68 6.90
C CYS A 38 0.92 -8.98 7.17
N CYS A 39 1.42 -9.69 6.14
CA CYS A 39 2.35 -10.80 6.32
C CYS A 39 3.75 -10.34 6.75
N PHE A 40 4.22 -9.18 6.28
CA PHE A 40 5.49 -8.60 6.71
C PHE A 40 5.42 -8.12 8.17
N ARG A 41 4.36 -7.40 8.57
CA ARG A 41 4.16 -7.01 9.99
C ARG A 41 4.12 -8.21 10.94
N TYR A 42 3.46 -9.31 10.55
CA TYR A 42 3.37 -10.50 11.41
C TYR A 42 4.66 -11.34 11.44
N LYS A 43 5.47 -11.38 10.37
CA LYS A 43 6.77 -12.07 10.43
C LYS A 43 7.79 -11.30 11.27
N SER A 44 7.77 -9.98 11.24
CA SER A 44 8.67 -9.12 12.03
C SER A 44 8.29 -9.08 13.53
N GLY A 45 7.00 -9.21 13.86
CA GLY A 45 6.52 -9.27 15.25
C GLY A 45 6.67 -10.62 15.96
N VAL A 46 6.96 -11.70 15.23
CA VAL A 46 7.06 -13.08 15.79
C VAL A 46 8.52 -13.47 16.12
N ARG A 47 9.50 -12.59 15.92
CA ARG A 47 10.92 -12.87 16.25
C ARG A 47 11.40 -12.42 17.63
N SER A 48 10.50 -12.14 18.58
CA SER A 48 10.93 -11.78 19.94
C SER A 48 10.05 -12.40 21.04
N VAL A 49 9.75 -13.70 20.97
CA VAL A 49 9.41 -14.49 22.19
C VAL A 49 9.76 -15.97 21.95
N ARG A 50 10.97 -16.39 22.39
CA ARG A 50 11.39 -17.76 22.80
C ARG A 50 12.93 -17.83 22.68
N GLY A 51 13.71 -18.18 23.71
CA GLY A 51 13.36 -18.80 24.97
C GLY A 51 14.39 -18.55 26.06
N GLY A 52 13.91 -18.58 27.29
CA GLY A 52 14.71 -18.73 28.50
C GLY A 52 14.43 -20.09 29.13
N GLY A 53 15.49 -20.69 29.69
CA GLY A 53 15.52 -21.92 30.47
C GLY A 53 16.29 -23.03 29.75
N GLY A 54 17.39 -23.58 30.25
CA GLY A 54 18.14 -23.43 31.50
C GLY A 54 19.02 -24.68 31.67
N GLY A 55 20.22 -24.57 32.26
CA GLY A 55 20.99 -25.73 32.74
C GLY A 55 22.52 -25.61 32.72
N GLY A 56 23.12 -25.35 33.89
CA GLY A 56 24.24 -26.12 34.45
C GLY A 56 25.71 -25.76 34.13
N GLY A 57 26.41 -25.18 35.12
CA GLY A 57 27.69 -25.72 35.65
C GLY A 57 29.03 -25.06 35.27
N GLY A 58 29.74 -24.52 36.29
CA GLY A 58 31.19 -24.73 36.45
C GLY A 58 32.18 -23.53 36.41
N GLY A 59 32.58 -23.03 37.60
CA GLY A 59 34.00 -22.87 38.03
C GLY A 59 34.87 -21.64 37.63
N GLY A 60 35.49 -20.99 38.64
CA GLY A 60 36.72 -20.15 38.58
C GLY A 60 36.52 -18.63 38.74
N ALA A 61 36.75 -18.01 39.91
CA ALA A 61 37.97 -17.28 40.36
C ALA A 61 38.36 -16.10 39.42
N GLU A 62 38.60 -14.82 39.78
CA GLU A 62 39.26 -14.14 40.91
C GLU A 62 39.05 -12.60 40.71
N GLU A 63 38.48 -11.85 41.66
CA GLU A 63 39.07 -10.80 42.52
C GLU A 63 39.03 -9.30 42.06
N ALA A 64 38.45 -8.50 42.97
CA ALA A 64 38.63 -7.07 43.32
C ALA A 64 38.45 -5.91 42.30
N ARG A 65 37.48 -5.01 42.59
CA ARG A 65 37.72 -3.78 43.41
C ARG A 65 36.41 -2.98 43.66
N ARG A 66 36.43 -2.33 44.82
CA ARG A 66 35.38 -1.56 45.53
C ARG A 66 34.75 -0.39 44.75
N GLY A 67 33.49 -0.08 45.10
CA GLY A 67 33.01 1.31 45.11
C GLY A 67 31.50 1.53 45.01
N GLY A 68 30.85 1.87 46.13
CA GLY A 68 29.75 2.85 46.15
C GLY A 68 28.30 2.34 46.08
N LEU A 69 27.68 2.15 47.25
CA LEU A 69 26.22 2.07 47.42
C LEU A 69 25.53 3.35 46.94
N LYS A 70 24.51 3.22 46.07
CA LYS A 70 23.31 4.09 46.09
C LYS A 70 22.05 3.28 45.81
N ALA A 71 21.03 3.55 46.63
CA ALA A 71 19.86 2.75 46.88
C ALA A 71 18.83 2.73 45.73
N LEU A 72 18.21 1.56 45.53
CA LEU A 72 17.03 1.31 44.71
C LEU A 72 15.75 1.86 45.39
N PRO A 73 14.82 2.51 44.66
CA PRO A 73 13.47 2.72 45.17
C PRO A 73 12.60 1.46 44.97
N LYS A 74 11.73 1.26 45.97
CA LYS A 74 10.95 0.06 46.27
C LYS A 74 9.91 -0.28 45.18
N ARG A 75 9.83 -1.57 44.85
CA ARG A 75 8.73 -2.22 44.11
C ARG A 75 7.37 -1.89 44.72
N ALA A 76 6.50 -1.24 43.95
CA ALA A 76 5.06 -1.24 44.21
C ALA A 76 4.48 -2.62 43.81
N ARG A 77 3.98 -3.37 44.80
CA ARG A 77 3.23 -4.62 44.62
C ARG A 77 1.81 -4.29 44.15
N THR A 78 1.53 -4.43 42.86
CA THR A 78 0.14 -4.46 42.38
C THR A 78 -0.38 -5.90 42.48
N ARG A 79 -1.31 -6.10 43.41
CA ARG A 79 -1.99 -7.38 43.70
C ARG A 79 -2.84 -7.79 42.49
N CYS A 80 -2.49 -8.87 41.80
CA CYS A 80 -3.40 -9.55 40.87
C CYS A 80 -4.53 -10.20 41.68
N ARG A 81 -5.76 -9.68 41.57
CA ARG A 81 -6.96 -10.37 42.05
C ARG A 81 -7.35 -11.44 41.03
N GLY A 82 -7.40 -12.69 41.48
CA GLY A 82 -7.87 -13.83 40.68
C GLY A 82 -9.32 -13.64 40.23
N MET A 83 -9.58 -13.97 38.96
CA MET A 83 -10.92 -13.99 38.38
C MET A 83 -11.49 -15.39 38.56
N ASN A 84 -12.52 -15.50 39.40
CA ASN A 84 -13.23 -16.73 39.70
C ASN A 84 -14.29 -17.00 38.62
N MET A 85 -14.37 -18.25 38.15
CA MET A 85 -15.32 -18.70 37.13
C MET A 85 -16.69 -18.96 37.76
N GLY A 86 -17.60 -17.99 37.68
CA GLY A 86 -18.98 -18.14 38.12
C GLY A 86 -19.94 -17.99 36.94
N GLN A 87 -20.58 -19.09 36.53
CA GLN A 87 -21.70 -19.08 35.60
C GLN A 87 -22.87 -18.30 36.22
N LYS A 88 -23.34 -17.26 35.52
CA LYS A 88 -24.68 -16.71 35.69
C LYS A 88 -25.32 -16.52 34.33
N LEU A 89 -26.29 -17.37 34.04
CA LEU A 89 -27.27 -17.21 32.97
C LEU A 89 -28.31 -16.19 33.44
N SER A 90 -28.41 -15.04 32.79
CA SER A 90 -29.66 -14.28 32.71
C SER A 90 -29.54 -13.09 31.75
N GLY A 91 -30.45 -13.06 30.77
CA GLY A 91 -31.13 -11.83 30.38
C GLY A 91 -30.44 -10.92 29.36
N GLY A 92 -30.88 -11.03 28.10
CA GLY A 92 -30.88 -9.92 27.15
C GLY A 92 -29.54 -9.60 26.50
N VAL A 93 -29.17 -10.39 25.49
CA VAL A 93 -28.22 -9.93 24.47
C VAL A 93 -28.91 -8.79 23.71
N LYS A 94 -28.68 -7.54 24.14
CA LYS A 94 -28.86 -6.40 23.25
C LYS A 94 -27.88 -6.62 22.11
N SER A 95 -28.40 -7.01 20.95
CA SER A 95 -27.66 -7.08 19.70
C SER A 95 -27.07 -5.70 19.43
N VAL A 96 -25.79 -5.52 19.78
CA VAL A 96 -25.04 -4.37 19.29
C VAL A 96 -24.70 -4.73 17.85
N SER A 97 -25.59 -4.33 16.92
CA SER A 97 -25.28 -4.21 15.50
C SER A 97 -24.19 -3.15 15.36
N ARG A 98 -22.93 -3.54 15.61
CA ARG A 98 -21.78 -2.86 15.02
C ARG A 98 -21.72 -3.29 13.57
N GLU A 99 -22.61 -2.70 12.79
CA GLU A 99 -22.36 -2.48 11.37
C GLU A 99 -21.06 -1.68 11.31
N CYS A 100 -19.95 -2.38 11.10
CA CYS A 100 -18.65 -1.78 10.85
C CYS A 100 -18.65 -1.28 9.40
N THR A 101 -19.59 -0.41 9.10
CA THR A 101 -19.65 0.38 7.87
C THR A 101 -18.97 1.70 8.22
N ALA A 102 -17.69 1.65 8.59
CA ALA A 102 -16.91 2.87 8.58
C ALA A 102 -16.94 3.37 7.14
N PRO A 103 -17.56 4.53 6.86
CA PRO A 103 -17.72 4.97 5.48
C PRO A 103 -16.32 5.19 4.92
N PHE A 104 -16.01 4.48 3.83
CA PHE A 104 -14.84 4.75 3.01
C PHE A 104 -14.85 6.24 2.68
N LYS A 105 -14.01 7.03 3.35
CA LYS A 105 -13.93 8.46 3.09
C LYS A 105 -13.31 8.66 1.72
N VAL A 106 -14.15 8.85 0.71
CA VAL A 106 -13.74 9.28 -0.62
C VAL A 106 -13.37 10.76 -0.53
N HIS A 107 -12.10 11.04 -0.23
CA HIS A 107 -11.57 12.39 -0.22
C HIS A 107 -11.09 12.78 -1.62
N PHE A 108 -12.00 13.13 -2.54
CA PHE A 108 -11.60 13.93 -3.70
C PHE A 108 -12.65 14.97 -4.03
N LYS A 109 -12.42 16.17 -3.53
CA LYS A 109 -12.74 17.40 -4.25
C LYS A 109 -11.49 18.28 -4.15
N HIS A 110 -10.90 18.64 -5.30
CA HIS A 110 -9.79 19.57 -5.51
C HIS A 110 -8.38 19.10 -5.07
N PHE A 111 -7.42 19.06 -6.01
CA PHE A 111 -5.98 19.12 -5.73
C PHE A 111 -5.65 20.53 -5.20
N ILE A 112 -4.93 20.65 -4.08
CA ILE A 112 -4.71 21.97 -3.45
C ILE A 112 -3.53 22.71 -4.07
N LEU A 113 -2.44 22.02 -4.45
CA LEU A 113 -1.18 22.66 -4.85
C LEU A 113 -0.61 22.00 -6.10
N LYS A 114 -0.45 22.81 -7.16
CA LYS A 114 0.04 22.40 -8.48
C LYS A 114 0.96 23.47 -9.08
N SER A 115 1.84 23.06 -10.01
CA SER A 115 2.49 24.00 -10.93
C SER A 115 1.45 24.80 -11.72
N LEU A 116 1.78 26.02 -12.12
CA LEU A 116 0.95 26.84 -13.00
C LEU A 116 0.75 26.20 -14.38
N ASN A 117 1.68 25.34 -14.81
CA ASN A 117 1.63 24.65 -16.10
C ASN A 117 0.76 23.38 -16.08
N ILE A 118 0.07 23.10 -14.97
CA ILE A 118 -0.85 21.97 -14.82
C ILE A 118 -2.24 22.52 -14.48
N PHE A 119 -3.28 21.93 -15.06
CA PHE A 119 -4.65 22.13 -14.64
C PHE A 119 -5.36 20.79 -14.41
N VAL A 120 -6.38 20.79 -13.54
CA VAL A 120 -7.23 19.62 -13.31
C VAL A 120 -8.40 19.72 -14.27
N LYS A 121 -8.75 18.62 -14.93
CA LYS A 121 -9.83 18.60 -15.92
C LYS A 121 -11.17 18.84 -15.23
N GLU A 122 -12.04 19.63 -15.84
CA GLU A 122 -13.34 19.98 -15.24
C GLU A 122 -14.30 18.79 -15.26
N GLU A 123 -14.24 18.01 -16.33
CA GLU A 123 -15.03 16.80 -16.56
C GLU A 123 -14.52 15.58 -15.78
N ASP A 124 -13.24 15.57 -15.39
CA ASP A 124 -12.62 14.52 -14.58
C ASP A 124 -11.66 15.09 -13.55
N ALA A 125 -12.19 15.37 -12.36
CA ALA A 125 -11.45 15.96 -11.24
C ALA A 125 -10.34 15.06 -10.66
N LEU A 126 -10.20 13.81 -11.11
CA LEU A 126 -9.10 12.91 -10.73
C LEU A 126 -7.93 12.97 -11.71
N THR A 127 -8.12 13.59 -12.87
CA THR A 127 -7.13 13.67 -13.94
C THR A 127 -6.66 15.11 -14.11
N PHE A 128 -5.35 15.28 -14.18
CA PHE A 128 -4.75 16.57 -14.51
C PHE A 128 -4.06 16.50 -15.86
N HIS A 129 -4.03 17.64 -16.54
CA HIS A 129 -3.40 17.84 -17.84
C HIS A 129 -2.24 18.82 -17.68
N ARG A 130 -1.11 18.50 -18.33
CA ARG A 130 0.07 19.38 -18.36
C ARG A 130 0.14 20.15 -19.68
N HIS A 131 0.24 21.48 -19.61
CA HIS A 131 0.48 22.32 -20.79
C HIS A 131 1.83 21.96 -21.47
N PRO A 132 1.95 22.10 -22.80
CA PRO A 132 3.16 21.76 -23.55
C PRO A 132 4.26 22.82 -23.41
N VAL A 133 4.71 23.06 -22.17
CA VAL A 133 5.77 24.03 -21.86
C VAL A 133 7.13 23.36 -22.00
N ALA A 134 7.97 23.92 -22.87
CA ALA A 134 9.34 23.46 -23.09
C ALA A 134 10.24 23.75 -21.87
N GLN A 135 11.27 22.93 -21.67
CA GLN A 135 12.25 23.09 -20.59
C GLN A 135 11.60 23.34 -19.21
N SER A 136 10.56 22.57 -18.90
CA SER A 136 9.83 22.68 -17.63
C SER A 136 9.54 21.30 -17.06
N THR A 137 9.75 21.15 -15.77
CA THR A 137 9.27 20.01 -14.99
C THR A 137 8.21 20.48 -14.02
N ASP A 138 7.05 19.83 -14.02
CA ASP A 138 5.86 20.30 -13.33
C ASP A 138 5.27 19.21 -12.45
N CYS A 139 4.92 19.58 -11.21
CA CYS A 139 4.34 18.67 -10.24
C CYS A 139 2.93 19.10 -9.83
N ILE A 140 2.19 18.12 -9.33
CA ILE A 140 0.94 18.34 -8.62
C ILE A 140 0.89 17.43 -7.39
N ARG A 141 0.41 17.98 -6.27
CA ARG A 141 0.21 17.25 -5.02
C ARG A 141 -1.26 16.99 -4.75
N GLY A 142 -1.53 15.78 -4.26
CA GLY A 142 -2.81 15.43 -3.67
C GLY A 142 -3.16 16.35 -2.51
N ARG A 143 -4.46 16.49 -2.25
CA ARG A 143 -4.99 17.38 -1.20
C ARG A 143 -4.73 16.90 0.22
N VAL A 144 -4.85 15.60 0.44
CA VAL A 144 -4.76 15.01 1.77
C VAL A 144 -3.32 14.60 2.05
N GLY A 145 -2.79 15.09 3.17
CA GLY A 145 -1.53 14.64 3.74
C GLY A 145 -1.78 13.54 4.76
N TYR A 146 -1.00 12.47 4.67
CA TYR A 146 -1.13 11.30 5.53
C TYR A 146 0.02 11.27 6.54
N SER A 147 -0.32 11.05 7.81
CA SER A 147 0.64 11.03 8.93
C SER A 147 0.63 9.73 9.74
N ARG A 148 -0.34 8.84 9.49
CA ARG A 148 -0.53 7.55 10.17
C ARG A 148 -1.31 6.59 9.27
N GLY A 149 -1.23 5.29 9.53
CA GLY A 149 -1.98 4.27 8.81
C GLY A 149 -1.37 3.87 7.46
N LEU A 150 -2.01 2.90 6.82
CA LEU A 150 -1.69 2.42 5.48
C LEU A 150 -2.60 3.11 4.46
N HIS A 151 -2.04 3.62 3.38
CA HIS A 151 -2.77 4.31 2.32
C HIS A 151 -2.37 3.74 0.96
N CYS A 152 -3.36 3.61 0.08
CA CYS A 152 -3.12 3.13 -1.27
C CYS A 152 -3.95 3.90 -2.28
N TRP A 153 -3.29 4.34 -3.34
CA TRP A 153 -3.91 4.99 -4.48
C TRP A 153 -3.34 4.42 -5.77
N GLU A 154 -4.13 4.53 -6.82
CA GLU A 154 -3.77 4.20 -8.18
C GLU A 154 -3.28 5.45 -8.90
N VAL A 155 -2.27 5.25 -9.75
CA VAL A 155 -1.84 6.22 -10.75
C VAL A 155 -2.02 5.58 -12.12
N VAL A 156 -2.78 6.24 -12.98
CA VAL A 156 -2.90 5.89 -14.40
C VAL A 156 -2.14 6.94 -15.19
N TRP A 157 -1.04 6.53 -15.81
CA TRP A 157 -0.17 7.38 -16.61
C TRP A 157 0.25 6.61 -17.87
N PRO A 158 -0.34 6.92 -19.03
CA PRO A 158 -0.01 6.28 -20.30
C PRO A 158 1.49 6.31 -20.59
N ALA A 159 2.08 5.16 -20.92
CA ALA A 159 3.52 5.03 -21.14
C ALA A 159 4.05 5.99 -22.22
N ARG A 160 3.24 6.24 -23.27
CA ARG A 160 3.57 7.17 -24.36
C ARG A 160 3.58 8.64 -23.96
N GLN A 161 3.08 8.99 -22.77
CA GLN A 161 3.01 10.36 -22.24
C GLN A 161 3.97 10.61 -21.07
N ARG A 162 5.00 9.77 -20.90
CA ARG A 162 5.97 9.88 -19.78
C ARG A 162 7.15 10.77 -20.09
N GLY A 163 7.62 10.78 -21.35
CA GLY A 163 8.79 11.51 -21.76
C GLY A 163 10.07 11.06 -21.05
N THR A 164 11.00 11.99 -20.86
CA THR A 164 12.34 11.72 -20.30
C THR A 164 12.34 11.56 -18.80
N HIS A 165 11.38 12.15 -18.08
CA HIS A 165 11.29 12.11 -16.61
C HIS A 165 9.83 12.01 -16.19
N ALA A 166 9.42 10.83 -15.75
CA ALA A 166 8.10 10.58 -15.18
C ALA A 166 8.28 9.96 -13.80
N VAL A 167 7.97 10.74 -12.76
CA VAL A 167 8.23 10.33 -11.38
C VAL A 167 6.94 10.32 -10.58
N VAL A 168 6.72 9.24 -9.83
CA VAL A 168 5.57 9.07 -8.93
C VAL A 168 6.08 8.85 -7.52
N GLY A 169 5.44 9.47 -6.52
CA GLY A 169 5.80 9.19 -5.14
C GLY A 169 5.04 10.02 -4.11
N VAL A 170 5.77 10.45 -3.08
CA VAL A 170 5.23 11.24 -1.97
C VAL A 170 6.12 12.42 -1.63
N ALA A 171 5.53 13.47 -1.08
CA ALA A 171 6.23 14.70 -0.71
C ALA A 171 5.65 15.32 0.57
N THR A 172 6.45 16.13 1.25
CA THR A 172 5.96 17.03 2.31
C THR A 172 5.23 18.23 1.69
N ALA A 173 4.68 19.10 2.55
CA ALA A 173 4.11 20.40 2.16
C ALA A 173 5.15 21.39 1.59
N HIS A 174 6.45 21.15 1.77
CA HIS A 174 7.52 22.07 1.35
C HIS A 174 8.22 21.66 0.05
N ALA A 175 7.90 20.50 -0.53
CA ALA A 175 8.51 20.08 -1.79
C ALA A 175 8.17 21.06 -2.93
N PRO A 176 9.16 21.44 -3.77
CA PRO A 176 8.94 22.31 -4.92
C PRO A 176 8.03 21.63 -5.94
N LEU A 177 7.18 22.43 -6.58
CA LEU A 177 6.22 21.93 -7.58
C LEU A 177 6.57 22.26 -9.02
N HIS A 178 7.64 23.01 -9.23
CA HIS A 178 8.09 23.40 -10.56
C HIS A 178 9.61 23.52 -10.55
N SER A 179 10.23 23.23 -11.68
CA SER A 179 11.62 23.54 -11.94
C SER A 179 11.86 23.76 -13.42
N VAL A 180 12.80 24.64 -13.73
CA VAL A 180 13.29 24.87 -15.09
C VAL A 180 14.16 23.67 -15.51
N GLY A 181 14.04 23.28 -16.78
CA GLY A 181 14.68 22.12 -17.37
C GLY A 181 13.94 20.81 -17.10
N TYR A 182 14.34 19.76 -17.81
CA TYR A 182 13.79 18.41 -17.65
C TYR A 182 14.60 17.62 -16.63
N GLN A 183 13.96 17.23 -15.52
CA GLN A 183 14.62 16.49 -14.43
C GLN A 183 13.63 15.62 -13.64
N SER A 184 14.16 14.65 -12.87
CA SER A 184 13.39 13.92 -11.86
C SER A 184 13.20 14.81 -10.62
N LEU A 185 12.21 15.71 -10.66
CA LEU A 185 12.00 16.73 -9.61
C LEU A 185 11.49 16.11 -8.29
N VAL A 186 10.55 15.16 -8.34
CA VAL A 186 10.19 14.39 -7.15
C VAL A 186 11.37 13.49 -6.77
N GLY A 187 11.85 13.62 -5.54
CA GLY A 187 13.04 12.92 -5.05
C GLY A 187 14.34 13.72 -5.14
N ALA A 188 14.36 14.88 -5.79
CA ALA A 188 15.56 15.72 -5.90
C ALA A 188 15.97 16.38 -4.58
N THR A 189 15.04 16.55 -3.63
CA THR A 189 15.30 17.14 -2.31
C THR A 189 14.92 16.17 -1.19
N ASP A 190 15.27 16.53 0.03
CA ASP A 190 14.86 15.84 1.26
C ASP A 190 13.34 15.91 1.55
N GLN A 191 12.62 16.78 0.83
CA GLN A 191 11.17 16.98 0.97
C GLN A 191 10.34 15.98 0.17
N SER A 192 10.94 15.09 -0.62
CA SER A 192 10.19 14.14 -1.46
C SER A 192 10.92 12.82 -1.71
N TRP A 193 10.14 11.80 -2.05
CA TRP A 193 10.58 10.45 -2.40
C TRP A 193 9.85 10.02 -3.67
N GLY A 194 10.58 9.63 -4.70
CA GLY A 194 10.01 9.37 -6.03
C GLY A 194 10.59 8.15 -6.72
N TRP A 195 9.74 7.43 -7.46
CA TRP A 195 10.16 6.41 -8.41
C TRP A 195 10.08 6.96 -9.83
N ASP A 196 11.23 7.06 -10.48
CA ASP A 196 11.32 7.39 -11.91
C ASP A 196 10.98 6.14 -12.72
N LEU A 197 9.84 6.19 -13.40
CA LEU A 197 9.25 5.05 -14.10
C LEU A 197 10.06 4.64 -15.33
N GLY A 198 10.78 5.57 -15.96
CA GLY A 198 11.59 5.30 -17.15
C GLY A 198 12.96 4.73 -16.80
N ARG A 199 13.57 5.24 -15.72
CA ARG A 199 14.91 4.81 -15.27
C ARG A 199 14.90 3.63 -14.31
N ASN A 200 13.72 3.25 -13.79
CA ASN A 200 13.60 2.27 -12.72
C ASN A 200 14.49 2.61 -11.51
N LYS A 201 14.46 3.88 -11.08
CA LYS A 201 15.27 4.40 -9.98
C LYS A 201 14.41 5.09 -8.93
N ILE A 202 14.70 4.82 -7.65
CA ILE A 202 14.18 5.58 -6.53
C ILE A 202 15.13 6.74 -6.22
N TYR A 203 14.56 7.93 -6.11
CA TYR A 203 15.24 9.16 -5.74
C TYR A 203 14.68 9.72 -4.43
N HIS A 204 15.59 10.19 -3.60
CA HIS A 204 15.33 10.96 -2.39
C HIS A 204 16.59 11.74 -2.02
N ASN A 205 16.48 13.06 -1.85
CA ASN A 205 17.60 13.95 -1.58
C ASN A 205 18.79 13.79 -2.54
N VAL A 206 18.51 13.46 -3.80
CA VAL A 206 19.53 13.23 -4.82
C VAL A 206 19.00 13.77 -6.14
N LYS A 207 19.76 14.66 -6.80
CA LYS A 207 19.43 15.09 -8.16
C LYS A 207 19.44 13.88 -9.09
N GLY A 208 18.34 13.67 -9.82
CA GLY A 208 18.15 12.56 -10.76
C GLY A 208 19.09 12.67 -11.96
N THR A 209 20.34 12.30 -11.76
CA THR A 209 21.44 12.33 -12.72
C THR A 209 21.84 10.90 -13.05
N VAL A 210 22.57 10.71 -14.16
CA VAL A 210 22.99 9.37 -14.59
C VAL A 210 23.85 8.73 -13.49
N GLY A 211 23.49 7.52 -13.06
CA GLY A 211 24.20 6.78 -12.01
C GLY A 211 23.72 7.06 -10.57
N SER A 212 22.85 8.04 -10.36
CA SER A 212 22.30 8.34 -9.04
C SER A 212 20.99 7.55 -8.78
N GLY A 213 20.58 7.48 -7.51
CA GLY A 213 19.38 6.76 -7.09
C GLY A 213 19.53 5.23 -7.01
N THR A 214 18.57 4.59 -6.36
CA THR A 214 18.59 3.13 -6.10
C THR A 214 17.76 2.40 -7.14
N THR A 215 18.28 1.32 -7.74
CA THR A 215 17.52 0.50 -8.71
C THR A 215 16.27 -0.09 -8.06
N TYR A 216 15.14 0.02 -8.75
CA TYR A 216 13.85 -0.48 -8.29
C TYR A 216 12.96 -0.92 -9.46
N PRO A 217 12.42 -2.16 -9.46
CA PRO A 217 12.49 -3.15 -8.37
C PRO A 217 13.90 -3.66 -8.04
N ALA A 218 14.16 -3.95 -6.77
CA ALA A 218 15.51 -4.33 -6.30
C ALA A 218 16.03 -5.67 -6.87
N LEU A 219 15.13 -6.48 -7.44
CA LEU A 219 15.46 -7.76 -8.07
C LEU A 219 15.84 -7.63 -9.55
N LEU A 220 15.77 -6.43 -10.13
CA LEU A 220 16.22 -6.21 -11.50
C LEU A 220 17.72 -6.41 -11.63
N ARG A 221 18.12 -7.11 -12.69
CA ARG A 221 19.52 -7.17 -13.09
C ARG A 221 19.97 -5.81 -13.66
N PRO A 222 21.27 -5.49 -13.67
CA PRO A 222 21.77 -4.19 -14.14
C PRO A 222 21.37 -3.84 -15.58
N ASP A 223 21.19 -4.85 -16.42
CA ASP A 223 20.81 -4.78 -17.84
C ASP A 223 19.31 -4.98 -18.09
N GLU A 224 18.54 -5.30 -17.04
CA GLU A 224 17.10 -5.54 -17.13
C GLU A 224 16.31 -4.26 -16.90
N GLN A 225 15.44 -3.92 -17.85
CA GLN A 225 14.51 -2.81 -17.70
C GLN A 225 13.12 -3.31 -17.35
N PHE A 226 12.53 -2.76 -16.28
CA PHE A 226 11.15 -3.04 -15.92
C PHE A 226 10.22 -2.06 -16.65
N LEU A 227 9.49 -2.57 -17.63
CA LEU A 227 8.47 -1.82 -18.34
C LEU A 227 7.26 -1.58 -17.41
N VAL A 228 7.20 -0.40 -16.81
CA VAL A 228 6.09 -0.04 -15.92
C VAL A 228 4.80 0.08 -16.77
N PRO A 229 3.73 -0.67 -16.46
CA PRO A 229 2.44 -0.56 -17.17
C PRO A 229 1.80 0.81 -16.97
N ASP A 230 0.79 1.14 -17.76
CA ASP A 230 0.05 2.42 -17.64
C ASP A 230 -0.56 2.64 -16.25
N ARG A 231 -0.91 1.56 -15.56
CA ARG A 231 -1.58 1.58 -14.27
C ARG A 231 -0.69 0.94 -13.21
N LEU A 232 -0.40 1.70 -12.16
CA LEU A 232 0.35 1.24 -11.00
C LEU A 232 -0.33 1.67 -9.70
N LEU A 233 -0.07 0.95 -8.63
CA LEU A 233 -0.50 1.34 -7.28
C LEU A 233 0.68 1.85 -6.49
N VAL A 234 0.43 2.88 -5.70
CA VAL A 234 1.35 3.41 -4.71
C VAL A 234 0.84 3.04 -3.34
N VAL A 235 1.73 2.54 -2.49
CA VAL A 235 1.41 2.11 -1.13
C VAL A 235 2.30 2.85 -0.16
N LEU A 236 1.65 3.64 0.71
CA LEU A 236 2.29 4.41 1.75
C LEU A 236 1.87 3.85 3.10
N ASP A 237 2.82 3.27 3.84
CA ASP A 237 2.61 2.83 5.21
C ASP A 237 3.26 3.87 6.13
N MET A 238 2.46 4.74 6.75
CA MET A 238 2.96 5.77 7.67
C MET A 238 3.27 5.22 9.06
N ASP A 239 2.72 4.07 9.42
CA ASP A 239 3.03 3.41 10.69
C ASP A 239 4.42 2.77 10.64
N GLU A 240 4.72 2.06 9.55
CA GLU A 240 6.04 1.48 9.32
C GLU A 240 7.01 2.54 8.78
N GLY A 241 6.49 3.58 8.14
CA GLY A 241 7.25 4.65 7.50
C GLY A 241 7.90 4.19 6.20
N THR A 242 7.14 3.53 5.33
CA THR A 242 7.62 2.97 4.06
C THR A 242 6.77 3.40 2.87
N LEU A 243 7.43 3.54 1.72
CA LEU A 243 6.80 3.71 0.42
C LEU A 243 7.09 2.48 -0.43
N ALA A 244 6.11 2.01 -1.19
CA ALA A 244 6.26 0.90 -2.11
C ALA A 244 5.28 1.01 -3.29
N PHE A 245 5.48 0.15 -4.29
CA PHE A 245 4.65 0.15 -5.50
C PHE A 245 4.17 -1.26 -5.86
N CYS A 246 3.03 -1.31 -6.53
CA CYS A 246 2.60 -2.48 -7.29
C CYS A 246 2.41 -2.14 -8.76
N ALA A 247 2.86 -3.04 -9.61
CA ALA A 247 2.63 -3.02 -11.05
C ALA A 247 2.30 -4.44 -11.52
N ASP A 248 1.43 -4.57 -12.53
CA ASP A 248 0.97 -5.85 -13.07
C ASP A 248 0.47 -6.85 -12.00
N GLY A 249 -0.16 -6.31 -10.95
CA GLY A 249 -0.67 -7.10 -9.83
C GLY A 249 0.41 -7.72 -8.94
N ARG A 250 1.67 -7.29 -9.06
CA ARG A 250 2.81 -7.75 -8.24
C ARG A 250 3.26 -6.65 -7.29
N TYR A 251 3.54 -7.04 -6.05
CA TYR A 251 4.24 -6.18 -5.10
C TYR A 251 5.73 -6.16 -5.42
N LEU A 252 6.28 -4.95 -5.61
CA LEU A 252 7.64 -4.76 -6.11
C LEU A 252 8.69 -4.57 -4.98
N GLY A 253 8.25 -4.64 -3.72
CA GLY A 253 9.11 -4.44 -2.54
C GLY A 253 9.05 -3.01 -1.99
N VAL A 254 9.75 -2.78 -0.88
CA VAL A 254 9.85 -1.44 -0.27
C VAL A 254 10.80 -0.59 -1.11
N ALA A 255 10.31 0.56 -1.58
CA ALA A 255 11.08 1.53 -2.36
C ALA A 255 11.84 2.52 -1.46
N ALA A 256 11.21 3.01 -0.39
CA ALA A 256 11.83 3.94 0.55
C ALA A 256 11.39 3.66 2.00
N ARG A 257 12.22 4.08 2.95
CA ARG A 257 12.01 3.97 4.41
C ARG A 257 12.25 5.32 5.09
N GLY A 258 11.97 5.42 6.39
CA GLY A 258 12.24 6.63 7.18
C GLY A 258 11.14 7.69 7.07
N LEU A 259 9.93 7.29 6.69
CA LEU A 259 8.81 8.21 6.45
C LEU A 259 8.00 8.53 7.72
N ARG A 260 8.25 7.85 8.84
CA ARG A 260 7.54 8.07 10.10
C ARG A 260 7.70 9.51 10.59
N GLY A 261 6.68 10.01 11.30
CA GLY A 261 6.67 11.34 11.91
C GLY A 261 6.53 12.50 10.93
N LYS A 262 6.22 12.22 9.66
CA LYS A 262 5.99 13.21 8.60
C LYS A 262 4.51 13.27 8.23
N THR A 263 4.11 14.33 7.54
CA THR A 263 2.84 14.38 6.82
C THR A 263 3.16 14.38 5.33
N LEU A 264 2.76 13.32 4.64
CA LEU A 264 3.13 13.07 3.25
C LEU A 264 1.94 13.07 2.32
N TYR A 265 2.10 13.74 1.19
CA TYR A 265 1.09 13.94 0.16
C TYR A 265 1.48 13.13 -1.07
N PRO A 266 0.53 12.45 -1.73
CA PRO A 266 0.75 11.90 -3.07
C PRO A 266 1.24 12.99 -4.02
N ILE A 267 2.26 12.70 -4.82
CA ILE A 267 2.84 13.65 -5.78
C ILE A 267 3.33 12.94 -7.04
N VAL A 268 3.33 13.66 -8.16
CA VAL A 268 3.99 13.26 -9.40
C VAL A 268 4.74 14.46 -9.99
N SER A 269 5.82 14.21 -10.74
CA SER A 269 6.47 15.22 -11.60
C SER A 269 6.51 14.75 -13.05
N ALA A 270 6.04 15.60 -13.97
CA ALA A 270 5.93 15.31 -15.39
C ALA A 270 6.64 16.37 -16.25
N VAL A 271 7.16 15.94 -17.39
CA VAL A 271 7.84 16.80 -18.40
C VAL A 271 7.17 16.76 -19.78
N TRP A 272 6.27 15.80 -20.01
CA TRP A 272 5.67 15.58 -21.32
C TRP A 272 4.52 16.57 -21.57
N GLY A 273 4.48 17.17 -22.76
CA GLY A 273 3.40 18.07 -23.16
C GLY A 273 2.12 17.30 -23.42
N HIS A 274 0.98 17.83 -22.98
CA HIS A 274 -0.34 17.19 -23.08
C HIS A 274 -0.46 15.85 -22.35
N ALA A 275 0.42 15.60 -21.37
CA ALA A 275 0.29 14.43 -20.52
C ALA A 275 -0.96 14.55 -19.65
N GLU A 276 -1.74 13.47 -19.61
CA GLU A 276 -2.88 13.30 -18.72
C GLU A 276 -2.60 12.17 -17.74
N ILE A 277 -2.69 12.50 -16.45
CA ILE A 277 -2.40 11.55 -15.38
C ILE A 277 -3.56 11.56 -14.41
N THR A 278 -4.12 10.37 -14.16
CA THR A 278 -5.20 10.16 -13.21
C THR A 278 -4.64 9.63 -11.90
N MET A 279 -5.07 10.22 -10.77
CA MET A 279 -4.76 9.72 -9.43
C MET A 279 -6.04 9.38 -8.70
N LYS A 280 -6.21 8.10 -8.33
CA LYS A 280 -7.41 7.60 -7.65
C LYS A 280 -7.05 6.93 -6.34
N TYR A 281 -7.36 7.58 -5.22
CA TYR A 281 -7.35 6.93 -3.90
C TYR A 281 -8.28 5.74 -3.91
N ILE A 282 -7.76 4.61 -3.45
CA ILE A 282 -8.55 3.39 -3.34
C ILE A 282 -9.00 3.21 -1.89
N GLY A 283 -8.16 3.57 -0.92
CA GLY A 283 -8.52 3.50 0.49
C GLY A 283 -7.31 3.57 1.43
N GLY A 284 -7.58 3.30 2.70
CA GLY A 284 -6.55 3.15 3.71
C GLY A 284 -7.03 2.32 4.90
N LEU A 285 -6.11 1.99 5.79
CA LEU A 285 -6.35 1.30 7.05
C LEU A 285 -5.71 2.11 8.17
N ASP A 286 -6.48 2.39 9.21
CA ASP A 286 -5.93 2.92 10.45
C ASP A 286 -5.03 1.87 11.14
N PRO A 287 -4.10 2.29 12.03
CA PRO A 287 -3.14 1.43 12.73
C PRO A 287 -3.73 0.35 13.68
N GLU A 288 -5.02 0.06 13.59
CA GLU A 288 -5.73 -0.83 14.49
C GLU A 288 -5.61 -2.31 14.11
N PRO A 289 -5.73 -3.24 15.07
CA PRO A 289 -5.79 -4.66 14.77
C PRO A 289 -6.95 -4.96 13.81
N LEU A 290 -6.66 -5.65 12.71
CA LEU A 290 -7.69 -6.08 11.77
C LEU A 290 -8.70 -7.01 12.48
N PRO A 291 -10.00 -6.92 12.16
CA PRO A 291 -11.01 -7.84 12.68
C PRO A 291 -10.64 -9.31 12.39
N LEU A 292 -10.98 -10.22 13.31
CA LEU A 292 -10.68 -11.64 13.16
C LEU A 292 -11.20 -12.23 11.84
N MET A 293 -12.38 -11.78 11.38
CA MET A 293 -12.97 -12.20 10.11
C MET A 293 -12.05 -11.92 8.91
N GLU A 294 -11.40 -10.75 8.88
CA GLU A 294 -10.45 -10.33 7.85
C GLU A 294 -9.21 -11.21 7.84
N LEU A 295 -8.68 -11.49 9.03
CA LEU A 295 -7.53 -12.36 9.23
C LEU A 295 -7.83 -13.81 8.78
N CYS A 296 -8.99 -14.35 9.17
CA CYS A 296 -9.43 -15.69 8.79
C CYS A 296 -9.60 -15.80 7.27
N ARG A 297 -10.31 -14.85 6.66
CA ARG A 297 -10.51 -14.81 5.20
C ARG A 297 -9.19 -14.74 4.44
N ARG A 298 -8.23 -13.95 4.92
CA ARG A 298 -6.87 -13.91 4.35
C ARG A 298 -6.22 -15.28 4.36
N VAL A 299 -6.17 -15.94 5.52
CA VAL A 299 -5.51 -17.25 5.67
C VAL A 299 -6.17 -18.28 4.76
N ILE A 300 -7.50 -18.32 4.72
CA ILE A 300 -8.26 -19.23 3.83
C ILE A 300 -7.85 -18.99 2.37
N ARG A 301 -7.87 -17.73 1.89
CA ARG A 301 -7.53 -17.42 0.50
C ARG A 301 -6.08 -17.74 0.14
N GLN A 302 -5.14 -17.51 1.06
CA GLN A 302 -3.73 -17.87 0.86
C GLN A 302 -3.55 -19.38 0.72
N ARG A 303 -4.19 -20.17 1.59
CA ARG A 303 -4.10 -21.62 1.57
C ARG A 303 -4.81 -22.24 0.36
N VAL A 304 -5.97 -21.71 0.00
CA VAL A 304 -6.74 -22.19 -1.15
C VAL A 304 -6.07 -21.78 -2.47
N GLY A 305 -5.59 -20.54 -2.57
CA GLY A 305 -5.02 -19.98 -3.79
C GLY A 305 -6.09 -19.46 -4.77
N ARG A 306 -5.71 -18.47 -5.58
CA ARG A 306 -6.64 -17.68 -6.41
C ARG A 306 -7.41 -18.51 -7.44
N SER A 307 -6.75 -19.47 -8.08
CA SER A 307 -7.33 -20.35 -9.11
C SER A 307 -8.37 -21.32 -8.55
N ARG A 308 -8.16 -21.80 -7.31
CA ARG A 308 -9.02 -22.82 -6.68
C ARG A 308 -10.15 -22.22 -5.85
N LEU A 309 -10.11 -20.93 -5.54
CA LEU A 309 -11.03 -20.30 -4.59
C LEU A 309 -12.51 -20.44 -4.98
N ARG A 310 -12.84 -20.25 -6.27
CA ARG A 310 -14.22 -20.43 -6.76
C ARG A 310 -14.69 -21.88 -6.63
N VAL A 311 -13.83 -22.84 -7.00
CA VAL A 311 -14.13 -24.27 -6.96
C VAL A 311 -14.29 -24.75 -5.51
N VAL A 312 -13.43 -24.29 -4.61
CA VAL A 312 -13.50 -24.64 -3.19
C VAL A 312 -14.74 -24.03 -2.53
N ALA A 313 -15.07 -22.77 -2.84
CA ALA A 313 -16.27 -22.13 -2.31
C ALA A 313 -17.55 -22.85 -2.77
N SER A 314 -17.62 -23.33 -4.02
CA SER A 314 -18.76 -24.12 -4.51
C SER A 314 -18.82 -25.54 -3.94
N ARG A 315 -17.67 -26.16 -3.62
CA ARG A 315 -17.61 -27.52 -3.06
C ARG A 315 -17.95 -27.59 -1.57
N LEU A 316 -17.59 -26.57 -0.80
CA LEU A 316 -17.76 -26.56 0.66
C LEU A 316 -19.19 -26.24 1.12
N ALA A 317 -20.15 -26.11 0.20
CA ALA A 317 -21.56 -25.77 0.49
C ALA A 317 -21.70 -24.61 1.51
N LEU A 318 -20.85 -23.59 1.37
CA LEU A 318 -20.83 -22.48 2.32
C LEU A 318 -22.09 -21.62 2.15
N PRO A 319 -22.64 -21.08 3.26
CA PRO A 319 -23.71 -20.08 3.20
C PRO A 319 -23.41 -18.97 2.18
N PRO A 320 -24.41 -18.47 1.43
CA PRO A 320 -24.20 -17.48 0.37
C PRO A 320 -23.42 -16.24 0.84
N ALA A 321 -23.67 -15.77 2.06
CA ALA A 321 -22.96 -14.66 2.67
C ALA A 321 -21.45 -14.95 2.85
N LEU A 322 -21.09 -16.16 3.30
CA LEU A 322 -19.68 -16.56 3.44
C LEU A 322 -19.01 -16.78 2.08
N THR A 323 -19.74 -17.33 1.11
CA THR A 323 -19.26 -17.44 -0.27
C THR A 323 -18.98 -16.07 -0.88
N ALA A 324 -19.92 -15.12 -0.73
CA ALA A 324 -19.75 -13.74 -1.19
C ALA A 324 -18.57 -13.05 -0.47
N TYR A 325 -18.48 -13.21 0.85
CA TYR A 325 -17.40 -12.66 1.67
C TYR A 325 -16.01 -13.19 1.27
N LEU A 326 -15.88 -14.49 1.02
CA LEU A 326 -14.63 -15.11 0.54
C LEU A 326 -14.28 -14.69 -0.88
N LEU A 327 -15.29 -14.54 -1.74
CA LEU A 327 -15.13 -14.17 -3.16
C LEU A 327 -15.10 -12.65 -3.42
N TYR A 328 -15.27 -11.82 -2.38
CA TYR A 328 -15.37 -10.36 -2.49
C TYR A 328 -16.47 -9.91 -3.46
N ARG A 329 -17.58 -10.65 -3.46
CA ARG A 329 -18.81 -10.15 -4.04
C ARG A 329 -19.41 -9.23 -2.98
N ALA A 330 -19.66 -7.97 -3.32
CA ALA A 330 -20.52 -7.13 -2.49
C ALA A 330 -21.86 -7.87 -2.29
N PRO A 331 -22.48 -7.77 -1.10
CA PRO A 331 -23.80 -8.35 -0.88
C PRO A 331 -24.82 -7.88 -1.92
#